data_AF-A0A1Q7YFN0-F1
#
_entry.id   AF-A0A1Q7YFN0-F1
#
_cell.length_a   1.000
_cell.length_b   1.000
_cell.length_c   1.000
_cell.angle_alpha   90.00
_cell.angle_beta   90.00
_cell.angle_gamma   90.00
#
_symmetry.space_group_name_H-M   'P 1'
#
loop_
_entity.id
_entity.type
_entity.pdbx_description
1 polymer ?
#
loop_
_entity_poly.entity_id
_entity_poly.type
_entity_poly.pdbx_seq_one_letter_code
_entity_poly.pdbx_strand_id
1 'polypeptide(L)'
;MLMRARLEALIDEMLDGQIMLDEALAEFEKLYIQKALLRHKDHLSRTANILGIHRNTLSKRVAIYRTQERASNSSRKRRGRA
;
A
#
# COMPACT_ATOMS: atom_id res chain seq x y z
N MET A 1 -23.65 5.84 -1.23
CA MET A 1 -23.19 4.77 -2.15
C MET A 1 -22.02 5.19 -3.07
N LEU A 2 -21.49 6.42 -3.00
CA LEU A 2 -20.36 6.86 -3.84
C LEU A 2 -19.06 6.06 -3.68
N MET A 3 -18.78 5.54 -2.48
CA MET A 3 -17.56 4.75 -2.25
C MET A 3 -17.58 3.40 -2.97
N ARG A 4 -18.76 2.76 -3.06
CA ARG A 4 -18.88 1.47 -3.74
C ARG A 4 -18.61 1.61 -5.24
N ALA A 5 -19.20 2.60 -5.89
CA ALA A 5 -18.97 2.85 -7.31
C ALA A 5 -17.51 3.19 -7.64
N ARG A 6 -16.82 3.94 -6.75
CA ARG A 6 -15.38 4.22 -6.91
C ARG A 6 -14.52 2.98 -6.75
N LEU A 7 -14.91 2.08 -5.84
CA LEU A 7 -14.19 0.83 -5.64
C LEU A 7 -14.40 -0.13 -6.82
N GLU A 8 -15.63 -0.21 -7.35
CA GLU A 8 -15.94 -1.02 -8.53
C GLU A 8 -15.14 -0.54 -9.76
N ALA A 9 -15.09 0.76 -10.03
CA ALA A 9 -14.26 1.31 -11.11
C ALA A 9 -12.76 1.00 -10.94
N LEU A 10 -12.24 1.09 -9.71
CA LEU A 10 -10.85 0.72 -9.42
C LEU A 10 -10.61 -0.78 -9.69
N ILE A 11 -11.54 -1.65 -9.31
CA ILE A 11 -11.41 -3.09 -9.54
C ILE A 11 -11.41 -3.40 -11.04
N ASP A 12 -12.29 -2.76 -11.82
CA ASP A 12 -12.32 -2.93 -13.28
C ASP A 12 -10.96 -2.56 -13.91
N GLU A 13 -10.37 -1.42 -13.52
CA GLU A 13 -9.03 -1.01 -13.99
C GLU A 13 -7.93 -2.02 -13.61
N MET A 14 -8.01 -2.62 -12.42
CA MET A 14 -7.03 -3.62 -11.97
C MET A 14 -7.18 -4.95 -12.74
N LEU A 15 -8.42 -5.34 -13.07
CA LEU A 15 -8.70 -6.53 -13.86
C LEU A 15 -8.28 -6.36 -15.32
N ASP A 16 -8.55 -5.19 -15.91
CA ASP A 16 -8.08 -4.83 -17.26
C ASP A 16 -6.55 -4.85 -17.34
N GLY A 17 -5.87 -4.42 -16.26
CA GLY A 17 -4.42 -4.50 -16.11
C GLY A 17 -3.88 -5.91 -15.81
N GLN A 18 -4.75 -6.93 -15.74
CA GLN A 18 -4.41 -8.31 -15.37
C GLN A 18 -3.69 -8.44 -14.02
N ILE A 19 -3.98 -7.53 -13.08
CA ILE A 19 -3.39 -7.56 -11.75
C ILE A 19 -4.00 -8.73 -10.97
N MET A 20 -3.14 -9.60 -10.45
CA MET A 20 -3.61 -10.72 -9.62
C MET A 20 -4.18 -10.20 -8.30
N LEU A 21 -5.18 -10.90 -7.74
CA LEU A 21 -5.81 -10.50 -6.49
C LEU A 21 -4.81 -10.26 -5.35
N ASP A 22 -3.80 -11.12 -5.23
CA ASP A 22 -2.78 -10.99 -4.19
C ASP A 22 -1.93 -9.72 -4.36
N GLU A 23 -1.60 -9.36 -5.59
CA GLU A 23 -0.89 -8.12 -5.91
C GLU A 23 -1.76 -6.89 -5.63
N ALA A 24 -3.04 -6.96 -6.03
CA ALA A 24 -4.00 -5.91 -5.78
C ALA A 24 -4.19 -5.62 -4.28
N LEU A 25 -4.35 -6.68 -3.48
CA LEU A 25 -4.46 -6.58 -2.03
C LEU A 25 -3.19 -6.03 -1.40
N ALA A 26 -2.02 -6.44 -1.87
CA ALA A 26 -0.74 -5.94 -1.36
C ALA A 26 -0.55 -4.43 -1.63
N GLU A 27 -0.83 -3.97 -2.85
CA GLU A 27 -0.75 -2.54 -3.19
C GLU A 27 -1.81 -1.71 -2.45
N PHE A 28 -3.04 -2.21 -2.35
CA PHE A 28 -4.08 -1.56 -1.54
C PHE A 28 -3.65 -1.41 -0.08
N GLU A 29 -3.19 -2.50 0.54
CA GLU A 29 -2.79 -2.52 1.94
C GLU A 29 -1.64 -1.54 2.22
N LYS A 30 -0.65 -1.53 1.34
CA LYS A 30 0.48 -0.60 1.38
C LYS A 30 0.03 0.86 1.28
N LEU A 31 -0.79 1.20 0.28
CA LEU A 31 -1.32 2.56 0.10
C LEU A 31 -2.18 2.98 1.29
N TYR A 32 -3.04 2.09 1.80
CA TYR A 32 -3.91 2.36 2.93
C TYR A 32 -3.11 2.69 4.19
N ILE A 33 -2.08 1.89 4.50
CA ILE A 33 -1.18 2.11 5.63
C ILE A 33 -0.37 3.41 5.47
N GLN A 34 0.15 3.70 4.28
CA GLN A 34 0.88 4.95 4.02
C GLN A 34 0.00 6.19 4.22
N LYS A 35 -1.23 6.18 3.70
CA LYS A 35 -2.19 7.29 3.89
C LYS A 35 -2.58 7.45 5.35
N ALA A 36 -2.75 6.35 6.09
CA ALA A 36 -3.03 6.40 7.52
C ALA A 36 -1.86 7.02 8.30
N LEU A 37 -0.62 6.62 8.01
CA LEU A 37 0.58 7.20 8.64
C LEU A 37 0.72 8.69 8.36
N LEU A 38 0.53 9.11 7.10
CA LEU A 38 0.60 10.52 6.70
C LEU A 38 -0.41 11.37 7.51
N ARG A 39 -1.63 10.87 7.66
CA ARG A 39 -2.71 11.55 8.41
C ARG A 39 -2.40 11.68 9.90
N HIS A 40 -1.55 10.81 10.43
CA HIS A 40 -1.17 10.79 11.84
C HIS A 40 0.29 11.19 12.09
N LYS A 41 0.92 11.95 11.18
CA LYS A 41 2.30 12.45 11.31
C LYS A 41 3.31 11.34 11.64
N ASP A 42 3.17 10.18 11.00
CA ASP A 42 4.01 9.00 11.20
C ASP A 42 4.00 8.43 12.64
N HIS A 43 3.02 8.78 13.47
CA HIS A 43 2.85 8.17 14.79
C HIS A 43 2.34 6.74 14.68
N LEU A 44 3.27 5.78 14.67
CA LEU A 44 3.00 4.34 14.52
C LEU A 44 1.98 3.81 15.53
N SER A 45 2.13 4.12 16.82
CA SER A 45 1.21 3.61 17.86
C SER A 45 -0.22 4.12 17.67
N ARG A 46 -0.37 5.40 17.32
CA ARG A 46 -1.69 6.01 17.07
C ARG A 46 -2.32 5.45 15.80
N THR A 47 -1.51 5.29 14.75
CA THR A 47 -1.95 4.70 13.49
C THR A 47 -2.38 3.25 13.67
N ALA A 48 -1.63 2.46 14.45
CA ALA A 48 -1.97 1.07 14.76
C ALA A 48 -3.33 0.96 15.46
N ASN A 49 -3.57 1.81 16.47
CA ASN A 49 -4.86 1.86 17.17
C ASN A 49 -6.03 2.19 16.23
N ILE A 50 -5.83 3.12 15.28
CA ILE A 50 -6.87 3.54 14.33
C ILE A 50 -7.13 2.47 13.27
N LEU A 51 -6.08 1.78 12.84
CA LEU A 51 -6.18 0.65 11.93
C LEU A 51 -6.72 -0.62 12.60
N GLY A 52 -6.87 -0.63 13.93
CA GLY A 52 -7.33 -1.79 14.69
C GLY A 52 -6.32 -2.94 14.71
N ILE A 53 -5.04 -2.67 14.48
CA ILE A 53 -3.97 -3.68 14.47
C ILE A 53 -2.93 -3.39 15.55
N HIS A 54 -2.23 -4.43 15.99
CA HIS A 54 -1.14 -4.24 16.95
C HIS A 54 0.01 -3.44 16.32
N ARG A 55 0.63 -2.53 17.10
CA ARG A 55 1.77 -1.71 16.65
C ARG A 55 2.91 -2.53 16.05
N ASN A 56 3.19 -3.71 16.60
CA ASN A 56 4.25 -4.59 16.09
C ASN A 56 3.92 -5.12 14.69
N THR A 57 2.64 -5.41 14.42
CA THR A 57 2.17 -5.83 13.09
C THR A 57 2.33 -4.68 12.10
N LEU A 58 1.91 -3.47 12.49
CA LEU A 58 2.09 -2.28 11.66
C LEU A 58 3.59 -2.02 11.37
N SER A 59 4.44 -2.09 12.39
CA SER A 59 5.88 -1.86 12.26
C SER A 59 6.54 -2.86 11.29
N LYS A 60 6.16 -4.14 11.35
CA LYS A 60 6.66 -5.17 10.42
C LYS A 60 6.21 -4.88 8.99
N ARG A 61 4.94 -4.55 8.78
CA ARG A 61 4.39 -4.20 7.45
C ARG A 61 5.10 -2.97 6.85
N VAL A 62 5.27 -1.91 7.64
CA VAL A 62 5.99 -0.69 7.20
C VAL A 62 7.44 -1.00 6.82
N ALA A 63 8.14 -1.85 7.59
CA ALA A 63 9.51 -2.24 7.27
C ALA A 63 9.60 -3.02 5.94
N ILE A 64 8.65 -3.94 5.70
CA ILE A 64 8.55 -4.71 4.45
C ILE A 64 8.31 -3.76 3.28
N TYR A 65 7.32 -2.87 3.37
CA TYR A 65 7.00 -1.95 2.27
C TYR A 65 8.15 -0.98 1.95
N ARG A 66 8.85 -0.44 2.96
CA ARG A 66 10.04 0.41 2.72
C ARG A 66 11.16 -0.35 2.00
N THR A 67 11.31 -1.64 2.28
CA THR A 67 12.32 -2.49 1.63
C THR A 67 11.92 -2.78 0.18
N GLN A 68 10.65 -3.10 -0.07
CA GLN A 68 10.11 -3.33 -1.42
C GLN A 68 10.14 -2.06 -2.29
N GLU A 69 9.88 -0.89 -1.71
CA GLU A 69 9.98 0.41 -2.39
C GLU A 69 11.41 0.70 -2.84
N ARG A 70 12.40 0.42 -1.98
CA ARG A 70 13.82 0.52 -2.35
C ARG A 70 14.20 -0.45 -3.46
N ALA A 71 13.71 -1.70 -3.41
CA ALA A 71 13.99 -2.70 -4.42
C ALA A 71 13.38 -2.31 -5.78
N SER A 72 12.12 -1.87 -5.82
CA SER A 72 11.42 -1.44 -7.03
C SER A 72 11.99 -0.14 -7.63
N ASN A 73 12.43 0.81 -6.82
CA ASN A 73 13.14 2.00 -7.34
C ASN A 73 14.52 1.64 -7.93
N SER A 74 15.22 0.67 -7.36
CA SER A 74 16.51 0.22 -7.88
C SER A 74 16.39 -0.47 -9.25
N SER A 75 15.31 -1.21 -9.49
CA SER A 75 15.03 -1.86 -10.76
C SER A 75 14.56 -0.87 -11.84
N ARG A 76 13.73 0.13 -11.48
CA ARG A 76 13.36 1.23 -12.39
C ARG A 76 14.57 2.06 -12.82
N LYS A 77 15.50 2.38 -11.90
CA LYS A 77 16.73 3.14 -12.20
C LYS A 77 17.67 2.40 -13.16
N ARG A 78 17.66 1.06 -13.15
CA ARG A 78 18.43 0.22 -14.08
C ARG A 78 17.81 0.14 -15.47
N ARG A 79 16.48 0.17 -15.58
CA ARG A 79 15.75 0.13 -16.86
C ARG A 79 15.77 1.45 -17.62
N GLY A 80 15.80 2.60 -16.96
CA GLY A 80 15.89 3.92 -17.61
C GLY A 80 17.29 4.33 -18.07
N ARG A 81 18.27 3.42 -18.01
CA ARG A 81 19.68 3.67 -18.36
C ARG A 81 20.16 2.86 -19.57
N ALA A 82 19.23 2.15 -20.21
CA ALA A 82 19.41 1.39 -21.46
C ALA A 82 18.81 2.18 -22.62
#